data_AF-A0A8C7TQW9-F1
#
_entry.id   AF-A0A8C7TQW9-F1
#
_cell.length_a   1.000
_cell.length_b   1.000
_cell.length_c   1.000
_cell.angle_alpha   90.00
_cell.angle_beta   90.00
_cell.angle_gamma   90.00
#
_symmetry.space_group_name_H-M   'P 1'
#
loop_
_entity.id
_entity.type
_entity.pdbx_description
1 polymer ?
#
loop_
_entity_poly.entity_id
_entity_poly.type
_entity_poly.pdbx_seq_one_letter_code
_entity_poly.pdbx_strand_id
1 'polypeptide(L)'
;SDDTALHENSYEEKWMASIPDDQLLSAVTIPGTHESLTLYGGPLIQCQAWTLENQLKAGLRYIDLRIEASIFHNTLDVMDGHIKHTKFHDVLNILWEFLGKHDSETVLLRVTLQGMSIWNARESIKDLIKKSKDNVWTKTLVPHMRDARRKIVFVQSTNFNVGTLNHNICVTYDGWFKNIENKMKTITKHLKEAQKNCAHTISLTDTSTTGFFIGPKTVAKVVNDQLNKLLGKLKTGSDKQNCLGVISMDFPSPDLIQNIIEVNRQPGSGSSDHLVEPEPVEPEPPEPTEPEPA
;
A
#
# COMPACT_ATOMS: atom_id res chain seq x y z
N SER A 1 -12.32 3.90 -3.73
CA SER A 1 -13.01 4.64 -4.79
C SER A 1 -13.77 3.68 -5.67
N ASP A 2 -14.82 4.14 -6.34
CA ASP A 2 -15.56 3.37 -7.34
C ASP A 2 -15.01 3.59 -8.75
N ASP A 3 -14.13 4.58 -8.89
CA ASP A 3 -13.51 4.92 -10.15
C ASP A 3 -12.40 3.92 -10.49
N THR A 4 -12.45 3.43 -11.72
CA THR A 4 -11.43 2.54 -12.29
C THR A 4 -10.22 3.33 -12.81
N ALA A 5 -10.40 4.63 -13.07
CA ALA A 5 -9.34 5.56 -13.40
C ALA A 5 -8.72 6.16 -12.13
N LEU A 6 -7.41 6.40 -12.19
CA LEU A 6 -6.68 7.18 -11.21
C LEU A 6 -6.26 8.49 -11.89
N HIS A 7 -6.69 9.62 -11.36
CA HIS A 7 -6.29 10.93 -11.85
C HIS A 7 -4.82 11.22 -11.48
N GLU A 8 -4.07 11.87 -12.36
CA GLU A 8 -2.65 12.18 -12.16
C GLU A 8 -2.38 12.99 -10.88
N ASN A 9 -3.31 13.86 -10.50
CA ASN A 9 -3.26 14.67 -9.28
C ASN A 9 -3.26 13.82 -8.00
N SER A 10 -3.55 12.53 -8.10
CA SER A 10 -3.61 11.55 -7.01
C SER A 10 -2.35 10.69 -6.90
N TYR A 11 -1.30 10.98 -7.69
CA TYR A 11 -0.09 10.17 -7.72
C TYR A 11 0.80 10.47 -6.52
N GLU A 12 1.23 9.41 -5.84
CA GLU A 12 2.13 9.42 -4.68
C GLU A 12 3.25 8.39 -4.92
N GLU A 13 3.91 8.47 -6.07
CA GLU A 13 4.84 7.44 -6.55
C GLU A 13 6.18 7.38 -5.80
N LYS A 14 6.56 8.43 -5.05
CA LYS A 14 7.88 8.57 -4.41
C LYS A 14 7.81 8.95 -2.93
N TRP A 15 6.70 8.65 -2.26
CA TRP A 15 6.47 9.13 -0.89
C TRP A 15 7.49 8.56 0.12
N MET A 16 8.05 7.37 -0.12
CA MET A 16 9.04 6.76 0.77
C MET A 16 10.42 7.43 0.70
N ALA A 17 10.65 8.37 -0.24
CA ALA A 17 11.89 9.17 -0.32
C ALA A 17 12.13 10.02 0.94
N SER A 18 11.06 10.42 1.62
CA SER A 18 11.12 11.21 2.86
C SER A 18 11.50 10.39 4.11
N ILE A 19 11.50 9.06 4.00
CA ILE A 19 11.77 8.17 5.12
C ILE A 19 13.29 7.95 5.25
N PRO A 20 13.90 8.10 6.44
CA PRO A 20 15.32 7.86 6.65
C PRO A 20 15.77 6.42 6.37
N ASP A 21 17.00 6.27 5.88
CA ASP A 21 17.60 4.99 5.52
C ASP A 21 17.92 4.07 6.72
N ASP A 22 18.09 4.64 7.91
CA ASP A 22 18.26 3.96 9.19
C ASP A 22 16.93 3.61 9.88
N GLN A 23 15.79 4.06 9.36
CA GLN A 23 14.50 3.67 9.90
C GLN A 23 14.20 2.21 9.52
N LEU A 24 13.73 1.41 10.49
CA LEU A 24 13.21 0.08 10.22
C LEU A 24 11.91 0.15 9.43
N LEU A 25 11.73 -0.76 8.46
CA LEU A 25 10.53 -0.80 7.64
C LEU A 25 9.25 -1.02 8.47
N SER A 26 9.33 -1.74 9.60
CA SER A 26 8.22 -1.92 10.54
C SER A 26 7.85 -0.66 11.32
N ALA A 27 8.67 0.39 11.26
CA ALA A 27 8.35 1.69 11.84
C ALA A 27 7.67 2.63 10.84
N VAL A 28 7.45 2.20 9.60
CA VAL A 28 6.78 2.98 8.56
C VAL A 28 5.30 2.60 8.51
N THR A 29 4.43 3.59 8.48
CA THR A 29 3.00 3.42 8.25
C THR A 29 2.76 3.27 6.75
N ILE A 30 2.28 2.09 6.31
CA ILE A 30 2.23 1.72 4.89
C ILE A 30 0.79 1.45 4.46
N PRO A 31 0.26 2.16 3.45
CA PRO A 31 -1.03 1.83 2.86
C PRO A 31 -0.89 0.60 1.95
N GLY A 32 -1.88 -0.29 2.02
CA GLY A 32 -1.91 -1.53 1.25
C GLY A 32 -3.31 -1.96 0.84
N THR A 33 -3.36 -3.00 0.02
CA THR A 33 -4.61 -3.59 -0.48
C THR A 33 -4.73 -5.05 -0.10
N HIS A 34 -5.94 -5.43 0.31
CA HIS A 34 -6.34 -6.81 0.51
C HIS A 34 -6.75 -7.41 -0.84
N GLU A 35 -6.30 -8.63 -1.12
CA GLU A 35 -6.55 -9.32 -2.39
C GLU A 35 -6.38 -8.39 -3.60
N SER A 36 -5.18 -7.83 -3.72
CA SER A 36 -4.89 -6.65 -4.53
C SER A 36 -5.30 -6.78 -6.00
N LEU A 37 -5.38 -8.01 -6.54
CA LEU A 37 -5.73 -8.25 -7.94
C LEU A 37 -7.16 -8.75 -8.15
N THR A 38 -7.99 -8.91 -7.10
CA THR A 38 -9.41 -9.29 -7.23
C THR A 38 -10.23 -8.10 -7.75
N LEU A 39 -10.07 -7.82 -9.06
CA LEU A 39 -10.68 -6.71 -9.79
C LEU A 39 -12.02 -7.08 -10.41
N TYR A 40 -12.34 -8.38 -10.46
CA TYR A 40 -13.49 -8.91 -11.19
C TYR A 40 -14.24 -9.97 -10.36
N GLY A 41 -15.20 -10.68 -10.98
CA GLY A 41 -16.01 -11.70 -10.31
C GLY A 41 -17.34 -11.18 -9.71
N GLY A 42 -17.62 -9.89 -9.88
CA GLY A 42 -18.89 -9.27 -9.49
C GLY A 42 -18.90 -8.69 -8.06
N PRO A 43 -20.00 -8.05 -7.65
CA PRO A 43 -20.04 -7.18 -6.46
C PRO A 43 -19.76 -7.88 -5.12
N LEU A 44 -19.90 -9.21 -5.06
CA LEU A 44 -19.65 -10.00 -3.85
C LEU A 44 -18.22 -10.51 -3.73
N ILE A 45 -17.42 -10.40 -4.80
CA ILE A 45 -16.06 -10.95 -4.89
C ILE A 45 -15.03 -9.84 -5.10
N GLN A 46 -15.33 -8.85 -5.94
CA GLN A 46 -14.42 -7.75 -6.25
C GLN A 46 -13.97 -6.99 -4.98
N CYS A 47 -12.67 -6.89 -4.78
CA CYS A 47 -12.04 -6.19 -3.65
C CYS A 47 -11.39 -4.86 -4.07
N GLN A 48 -11.00 -4.73 -5.34
CA GLN A 48 -10.25 -3.59 -5.84
C GLN A 48 -10.83 -3.05 -7.16
N ALA A 49 -10.60 -1.75 -7.42
CA ALA A 49 -11.01 -1.08 -8.66
C ALA A 49 -9.83 -0.74 -9.59
N TRP A 50 -8.61 -0.70 -9.06
CA TRP A 50 -7.42 -0.25 -9.79
C TRP A 50 -6.51 -1.42 -10.14
N THR A 51 -5.91 -1.37 -11.33
CA THR A 51 -4.82 -2.29 -11.70
C THR A 51 -3.63 -2.13 -10.74
N LEU A 52 -2.71 -3.10 -10.76
CA LEU A 52 -1.53 -3.05 -9.89
C LEU A 52 -0.71 -1.78 -10.13
N GLU A 53 -0.55 -1.38 -11.39
CA GLU A 53 0.17 -0.16 -11.77
C GLU A 53 -0.49 1.07 -11.15
N ASN A 54 -1.82 1.21 -11.28
CA ASN A 54 -2.54 2.33 -10.67
C ASN A 54 -2.48 2.30 -9.14
N GLN A 55 -2.50 1.11 -8.52
CA GLN A 55 -2.32 0.99 -7.08
C GLN A 55 -0.94 1.52 -6.63
N LEU A 56 0.13 1.16 -7.36
CA LEU A 56 1.48 1.66 -7.09
C LEU A 56 1.58 3.16 -7.31
N LYS A 57 0.97 3.69 -8.38
CA LYS A 57 0.92 5.13 -8.65
C LYS A 57 0.21 5.91 -7.55
N ALA A 58 -0.88 5.37 -7.01
CA ALA A 58 -1.62 5.98 -5.90
C ALA A 58 -0.86 5.94 -4.56
N GLY A 59 0.27 5.25 -4.48
CA GLY A 59 1.12 5.18 -3.27
C GLY A 59 0.98 3.90 -2.44
N LEU A 60 0.23 2.90 -2.90
CA LEU A 60 0.13 1.62 -2.21
C LEU A 60 1.46 0.87 -2.29
N ARG A 61 1.94 0.36 -1.15
CA ARG A 61 3.23 -0.36 -1.03
C ARG A 61 3.13 -1.69 -0.30
N TYR A 62 1.93 -2.12 0.06
CA TYR A 62 1.67 -3.48 0.50
C TYR A 62 0.63 -4.13 -0.40
N ILE A 63 1.00 -5.27 -0.98
CA ILE A 63 0.22 -6.02 -1.95
C ILE A 63 -0.04 -7.41 -1.37
N ASP A 64 -1.30 -7.81 -1.26
CA ASP A 64 -1.73 -9.13 -0.79
C ASP A 64 -2.29 -9.94 -1.95
N LEU A 65 -1.59 -11.02 -2.29
CA LEU A 65 -1.97 -11.88 -3.42
C LEU A 65 -2.47 -13.23 -2.92
N ARG A 66 -3.56 -13.68 -3.55
CA ARG A 66 -4.01 -15.06 -3.43
C ARG A 66 -3.68 -15.81 -4.72
N ILE A 67 -2.93 -16.90 -4.60
CA ILE A 67 -2.51 -17.72 -5.74
C ILE A 67 -3.29 -19.03 -5.73
N GLU A 68 -4.01 -19.29 -6.81
CA GLU A 68 -4.70 -20.55 -7.07
C GLU A 68 -3.71 -21.56 -7.66
N ALA A 69 -3.50 -22.67 -6.94
CA ALA A 69 -2.64 -23.75 -7.37
C ALA A 69 -3.46 -24.86 -8.06
N SER A 70 -3.47 -24.83 -9.40
CA SER A 70 -4.13 -25.86 -10.21
C SER A 70 -3.35 -27.17 -10.24
N ILE A 71 -4.08 -28.28 -10.36
CA ILE A 71 -3.50 -29.63 -10.56
C ILE A 71 -3.22 -29.93 -12.04
N PHE A 72 -3.91 -29.25 -12.95
CA PHE A 72 -3.87 -29.56 -14.39
C PHE A 72 -2.85 -28.70 -15.15
N HIS A 73 -2.42 -27.59 -14.56
CA HIS A 73 -1.48 -26.67 -15.16
C HIS A 73 -0.44 -26.27 -14.12
N ASN A 74 0.84 -26.26 -14.51
CA ASN A 74 1.94 -25.81 -13.67
C ASN A 74 2.01 -24.26 -13.61
N THR A 75 0.87 -23.60 -13.69
CA THR A 75 0.72 -22.13 -13.72
C THR A 75 0.46 -21.62 -12.31
N LEU A 76 1.18 -20.55 -11.94
CA LEU A 76 0.95 -19.80 -10.72
C LEU A 76 -0.04 -18.68 -11.04
N ASP A 77 -1.31 -19.01 -10.95
CA ASP A 77 -2.41 -18.13 -11.33
C ASP A 77 -2.84 -17.31 -10.12
N VAL A 78 -2.78 -15.98 -10.25
CA VAL A 78 -3.25 -15.07 -9.22
C VAL A 78 -4.76 -14.93 -9.37
N MET A 79 -5.47 -15.10 -8.26
CA MET A 79 -6.90 -14.90 -8.21
C MET A 79 -7.21 -13.42 -8.48
N ASP A 80 -7.87 -13.16 -9.60
CA ASP A 80 -8.27 -11.83 -10.02
C ASP A 80 -9.79 -11.70 -10.26
N GLY A 81 -10.53 -12.79 -10.07
CA GLY A 81 -11.97 -12.87 -10.33
C GLY A 81 -12.33 -13.06 -11.81
N HIS A 82 -11.34 -13.24 -12.69
CA HIS A 82 -11.54 -13.59 -14.09
C HIS A 82 -11.44 -15.10 -14.36
N ILE A 83 -11.91 -15.50 -15.55
CA ILE A 83 -11.69 -16.83 -16.13
C ILE A 83 -10.26 -16.95 -16.70
N LYS A 84 -9.64 -15.84 -17.11
CA LYS A 84 -8.22 -15.76 -17.50
C LYS A 84 -7.42 -15.17 -16.35
N HIS A 85 -6.50 -15.96 -15.81
CA HIS A 85 -5.74 -15.57 -14.64
C HIS A 85 -4.47 -14.79 -14.99
N THR A 86 -4.22 -13.75 -14.20
CA THR A 86 -2.92 -13.05 -14.18
C THR A 86 -1.85 -13.98 -13.61
N LYS A 87 -0.70 -14.13 -14.29
CA LYS A 87 0.38 -14.99 -13.78
C LYS A 87 1.18 -14.28 -12.71
N PHE A 88 1.60 -15.02 -11.68
CA PHE A 88 2.43 -14.47 -10.60
C PHE A 88 3.74 -13.84 -11.09
N HIS A 89 4.36 -14.41 -12.14
CA HIS A 89 5.56 -13.83 -12.73
C HIS A 89 5.33 -12.44 -13.34
N ASP A 90 4.17 -12.23 -13.98
CA ASP A 90 3.82 -10.93 -14.58
C ASP A 90 3.64 -9.87 -13.48
N VAL A 91 3.07 -10.27 -12.35
CA VAL A 91 2.97 -9.41 -11.16
C VAL A 91 4.34 -9.00 -10.65
N LEU A 92 5.28 -9.95 -10.50
CA LEU A 92 6.65 -9.62 -10.09
C LEU A 92 7.33 -8.67 -11.08
N ASN A 93 7.11 -8.84 -12.38
CA ASN A 93 7.68 -7.97 -13.40
C ASN A 93 7.15 -6.53 -13.27
N ILE A 94 5.85 -6.34 -13.06
CA ILE A 94 5.25 -5.02 -12.81
C ILE A 94 5.87 -4.36 -11.57
N LEU A 95 6.01 -5.12 -10.47
CA LEU A 95 6.63 -4.62 -9.24
C LEU A 95 8.09 -4.23 -9.44
N TRP A 96 8.88 -5.04 -10.14
CA TRP A 96 10.28 -4.74 -10.42
C TRP A 96 10.45 -3.57 -11.39
N GLU A 97 9.59 -3.44 -12.39
CA GLU A 97 9.61 -2.28 -13.30
C GLU A 97 9.33 -0.99 -12.53
N PHE A 98 8.34 -0.99 -11.64
CA PHE A 98 8.07 0.14 -10.75
C PHE A 98 9.29 0.45 -9.87
N LEU A 99 9.82 -0.54 -9.14
CA LEU A 99 10.98 -0.34 -8.26
C LEU A 99 12.25 0.06 -9.02
N GLY A 100 12.36 -0.28 -10.31
CA GLY A 100 13.45 0.16 -11.18
C GLY A 100 13.37 1.63 -11.59
N LYS A 101 12.17 2.23 -11.59
CA LYS A 101 11.92 3.65 -11.88
C LYS A 101 11.87 4.52 -10.62
N HIS A 102 11.68 3.91 -9.45
CA HIS A 102 11.45 4.60 -8.17
C HIS A 102 12.40 4.09 -7.08
N ASP A 103 13.64 4.60 -7.09
CA ASP A 103 14.74 4.13 -6.25
C ASP A 103 14.52 4.25 -4.74
N SER A 104 13.66 5.17 -4.31
CA SER A 104 13.29 5.35 -2.91
C SER A 104 12.30 4.30 -2.40
N GLU A 105 11.64 3.56 -3.30
CA GLU A 105 10.49 2.77 -2.91
C GLU A 105 10.87 1.33 -2.58
N THR A 106 10.00 0.66 -1.83
CA THR A 106 10.02 -0.78 -1.58
C THR A 106 8.58 -1.27 -1.58
N VAL A 107 8.34 -2.51 -2.00
CA VAL A 107 7.00 -3.10 -1.98
C VAL A 107 6.99 -4.31 -1.05
N LEU A 108 6.07 -4.33 -0.09
CA LEU A 108 5.78 -5.50 0.71
C LEU A 108 4.82 -6.40 -0.06
N LEU A 109 5.18 -7.67 -0.21
CA LEU A 109 4.38 -8.65 -0.92
C LEU A 109 4.03 -9.81 -0.01
N ARG A 110 2.74 -9.98 0.27
CA ARG A 110 2.20 -11.15 0.95
C ARG A 110 1.59 -12.10 -0.09
N VAL A 111 1.85 -13.39 0.06
CA VAL A 111 1.32 -14.43 -0.81
C VAL A 111 0.58 -15.45 0.03
N THR A 112 -0.66 -15.74 -0.33
CA THR A 112 -1.46 -16.83 0.27
C THR A 112 -1.78 -17.85 -0.82
N LEU A 113 -1.52 -19.12 -0.55
CA LEU A 113 -1.76 -20.20 -1.51
C LEU A 113 -3.12 -20.86 -1.27
N GLN A 114 -3.84 -21.21 -2.31
CA GLN A 114 -5.06 -22.02 -2.21
C GLN A 114 -5.12 -23.05 -3.35
N GLY A 115 -6.11 -23.94 -3.31
CA GLY A 115 -6.28 -25.00 -4.31
C GLY A 115 -5.61 -26.31 -3.91
N MET A 116 -5.51 -27.22 -4.89
CA MET A 116 -5.14 -28.62 -4.64
C MET A 116 -3.62 -28.89 -4.80
N SER A 117 -2.88 -28.01 -5.48
CA SER A 117 -1.45 -28.18 -5.80
C SER A 117 -0.53 -27.22 -5.03
N ILE A 118 -0.90 -26.87 -3.79
CA ILE A 118 -0.22 -25.85 -2.97
C ILE A 118 1.28 -26.10 -2.83
N TRP A 119 1.69 -27.36 -2.67
CA TRP A 119 3.11 -27.71 -2.52
C TRP A 119 3.94 -27.33 -3.76
N ASN A 120 3.47 -27.70 -4.95
CA ASN A 120 4.16 -27.40 -6.21
C ASN A 120 4.20 -25.89 -6.48
N ALA A 121 3.10 -25.18 -6.15
CA ALA A 121 3.05 -23.74 -6.26
C ALA A 121 4.08 -23.08 -5.33
N ARG A 122 4.18 -23.54 -4.09
CA ARG A 122 5.16 -23.05 -3.11
C ARG A 122 6.59 -23.20 -3.61
N GLU A 123 6.96 -24.37 -4.13
CA GLU A 123 8.32 -24.61 -4.63
C GLU A 123 8.61 -23.77 -5.89
N SER A 124 7.64 -23.64 -6.79
CA SER A 124 7.77 -22.80 -7.99
C SER A 124 8.02 -21.33 -7.63
N ILE A 125 7.32 -20.79 -6.62
CA ILE A 125 7.52 -19.43 -6.13
C ILE A 125 8.91 -19.28 -5.50
N LYS A 126 9.35 -20.24 -4.68
CA LYS A 126 10.69 -20.22 -4.09
C LYS A 126 11.79 -20.23 -5.16
N ASP A 127 11.60 -20.98 -6.24
CA ASP A 127 12.54 -20.98 -7.36
C ASP A 127 12.61 -19.62 -8.07
N LEU A 128 11.47 -18.95 -8.27
CA LEU A 128 11.42 -17.59 -8.80
C LEU A 128 12.13 -16.58 -7.89
N ILE A 129 11.91 -16.69 -6.57
CA ILE A 129 12.56 -15.87 -5.55
C ILE A 129 14.08 -16.11 -5.57
N LYS A 130 14.52 -17.37 -5.66
CA LYS A 130 15.94 -17.73 -5.69
C LYS A 130 16.65 -17.15 -6.92
N LYS A 131 15.96 -17.13 -8.08
CA LYS A 131 16.47 -16.51 -9.31
C LYS A 131 16.56 -14.99 -9.23
N SER A 132 15.76 -14.36 -8.37
CA SER A 132 15.67 -12.90 -8.20
C SER A 132 16.23 -12.41 -6.86
N LYS A 133 17.14 -13.18 -6.22
CA LYS A 133 17.63 -12.96 -4.85
C LYS A 133 18.13 -11.54 -4.52
N ASP A 134 18.65 -10.81 -5.51
CA ASP A 134 19.23 -9.47 -5.31
C ASP A 134 18.14 -8.37 -5.32
N ASN A 135 16.97 -8.68 -5.89
CA ASN A 135 15.81 -7.78 -6.00
C ASN A 135 14.72 -8.08 -4.97
N VAL A 136 14.99 -8.99 -4.02
CA VAL A 136 14.01 -9.42 -3.02
C VAL A 136 14.63 -9.46 -1.62
N TRP A 137 13.81 -9.21 -0.61
CA TRP A 137 14.16 -9.46 0.79
C TRP A 137 13.33 -10.63 1.31
N THR A 138 14.01 -11.70 1.70
CA THR A 138 13.37 -12.92 2.22
C THR A 138 13.86 -13.33 3.60
N LYS A 139 14.62 -12.47 4.29
CA LYS A 139 15.06 -12.74 5.66
C LYS A 139 13.90 -12.54 6.62
N THR A 140 13.92 -13.31 7.72
CA THR A 140 12.90 -13.27 8.78
C THR A 140 12.88 -11.92 9.52
N LEU A 141 14.04 -11.28 9.65
CA LEU A 141 14.18 -9.99 10.31
C LEU A 141 13.66 -8.86 9.42
N VAL A 142 13.09 -7.85 10.08
CA VAL A 142 12.65 -6.63 9.40
C VAL A 142 13.87 -5.88 8.85
N PRO A 143 13.89 -5.48 7.57
CA PRO A 143 14.97 -4.69 7.00
C PRO A 143 14.90 -3.23 7.47
N HIS A 144 16.05 -2.56 7.46
CA HIS A 144 16.08 -1.09 7.41
C HIS A 144 15.66 -0.62 6.01
N MET A 145 15.22 0.64 5.90
CA MET A 145 14.85 1.23 4.62
C MET A 145 15.98 1.12 3.58
N ARG A 146 17.25 1.39 3.97
CA ARG A 146 18.41 1.23 3.08
C ARG A 146 18.52 -0.15 2.43
N ASP A 147 18.09 -1.20 3.14
CA ASP A 147 18.17 -2.58 2.68
C ASP A 147 16.93 -2.98 1.87
N ALA A 148 15.78 -2.35 2.17
CA ALA A 148 14.49 -2.63 1.54
C ALA A 148 14.32 -1.91 0.19
N ARG A 149 14.89 -0.70 0.04
CA ARG A 149 14.76 0.08 -1.21
C ARG A 149 15.13 -0.73 -2.44
N ARG A 150 14.33 -0.52 -3.50
CA ARG A 150 14.39 -1.21 -4.80
C ARG A 150 14.15 -2.72 -4.73
N LYS A 151 13.66 -3.24 -3.61
CA LYS A 151 13.38 -4.67 -3.43
C LYS A 151 11.91 -4.93 -3.14
N ILE A 152 11.49 -6.15 -3.46
CA ILE A 152 10.25 -6.72 -2.97
C ILE A 152 10.54 -7.39 -1.63
N VAL A 153 9.91 -6.91 -0.55
CA VAL A 153 10.01 -7.50 0.78
C VAL A 153 8.89 -8.51 0.94
N PHE A 154 9.24 -9.80 0.96
CA PHE A 154 8.24 -10.83 1.22
C PHE A 154 7.79 -10.76 2.67
N VAL A 155 6.48 -10.90 2.88
CA VAL A 155 5.86 -10.95 4.20
C VAL A 155 5.21 -12.32 4.37
N GLN A 156 5.49 -12.98 5.49
CA GLN A 156 4.96 -14.32 5.74
C GLN A 156 3.43 -14.32 5.79
N SER A 157 2.80 -15.39 5.33
CA SER A 157 1.37 -15.62 5.45
C SER A 157 1.08 -16.87 6.27
N THR A 158 -0.18 -17.31 6.32
CA THR A 158 -0.58 -18.50 7.08
C THR A 158 -0.02 -19.80 6.50
N ASN A 159 0.21 -19.86 5.18
CA ASN A 159 0.68 -21.06 4.50
C ASN A 159 1.88 -20.83 3.56
N PHE A 160 2.42 -19.60 3.54
CA PHE A 160 3.63 -19.25 2.80
C PHE A 160 4.58 -18.43 3.68
N ASN A 161 5.53 -19.14 4.30
CA ASN A 161 6.40 -18.58 5.35
C ASN A 161 7.76 -18.17 4.78
N VAL A 162 7.75 -17.29 3.76
CA VAL A 162 8.97 -16.71 3.19
C VAL A 162 9.00 -15.22 3.52
N GLY A 163 10.16 -14.72 3.96
CA GLY A 163 10.35 -13.31 4.26
C GLY A 163 10.13 -12.92 5.72
N THR A 164 9.87 -11.64 5.90
CA THR A 164 9.81 -10.96 7.19
C THR A 164 8.62 -11.46 8.00
N LEU A 165 8.82 -11.68 9.29
CA LEU A 165 7.71 -12.01 10.21
C LEU A 165 6.69 -10.89 10.22
N ASN A 166 5.42 -11.26 10.03
CA ASN A 166 4.32 -10.39 10.40
C ASN A 166 3.77 -10.79 11.76
N HIS A 167 3.47 -9.77 12.56
CA HIS A 167 2.49 -9.96 13.61
C HIS A 167 1.13 -9.73 12.95
N ASN A 168 0.56 -10.82 12.43
CA ASN A 168 -0.72 -10.74 11.75
C ASN A 168 -1.81 -10.48 12.79
N ILE A 169 -2.18 -9.21 12.93
CA ILE A 169 -3.36 -8.80 13.70
C ILE A 169 -4.53 -8.82 12.72
N CYS A 170 -4.78 -10.02 12.19
CA CYS A 170 -5.98 -10.29 11.42
C CYS A 170 -7.15 -9.98 12.34
N VAL A 171 -8.15 -9.25 11.86
CA VAL A 171 -9.46 -9.26 12.52
C VAL A 171 -9.84 -10.73 12.53
N THR A 172 -9.72 -11.35 13.71
CA THR A 172 -10.09 -12.74 13.90
C THR A 172 -11.45 -12.92 13.26
N TYR A 173 -11.60 -14.04 12.56
CA TYR A 173 -12.83 -14.46 11.89
C TYR A 173 -13.96 -14.57 12.96
N ASP A 174 -14.48 -13.43 13.42
CA ASP A 174 -15.58 -13.32 14.39
C ASP A 174 -16.95 -13.45 13.66
N GLY A 175 -16.90 -13.94 12.41
CA GLY A 175 -18.01 -14.11 11.48
C GLY A 175 -18.12 -12.99 10.43
N TRP A 176 -19.21 -13.01 9.67
CA TRP A 176 -19.60 -11.94 8.72
C TRP A 176 -19.54 -10.54 9.35
N PHE A 177 -19.34 -9.51 8.53
CA PHE A 177 -19.58 -8.12 8.93
C PHE A 177 -21.00 -7.98 9.50
N LYS A 178 -21.07 -7.89 10.84
CA LYS A 178 -22.32 -7.74 11.60
C LYS A 178 -22.59 -6.29 11.97
N ASN A 179 -21.54 -5.56 12.39
CA ASN A 179 -21.66 -4.20 12.89
C ASN A 179 -20.34 -3.43 12.66
N ILE A 180 -20.48 -2.21 12.12
CA ILE A 180 -19.39 -1.26 11.91
C ILE A 180 -18.67 -0.86 13.21
N GLU A 181 -19.40 -0.69 14.31
CA GLU A 181 -18.82 -0.27 15.60
C GLU A 181 -17.81 -1.30 16.11
N ASN A 182 -18.18 -2.58 16.07
CA ASN A 182 -17.29 -3.68 16.46
C ASN A 182 -16.06 -3.74 15.55
N LYS A 183 -16.26 -3.61 14.22
CA LYS A 183 -15.15 -3.61 13.25
C LYS A 183 -14.19 -2.45 13.53
N MET A 184 -14.69 -1.23 13.76
CA MET A 184 -13.85 -0.09 14.08
C MET A 184 -13.18 -0.19 15.45
N LYS A 185 -13.83 -0.80 16.44
CA LYS A 185 -13.21 -1.11 17.73
C LYS A 185 -12.02 -2.05 17.57
N THR A 186 -12.16 -3.10 16.76
CA THR A 186 -11.08 -4.03 16.45
C THR A 186 -9.96 -3.34 15.65
N ILE A 187 -10.30 -2.58 14.61
CA ILE A 187 -9.31 -1.79 13.85
C ILE A 187 -8.53 -0.86 14.77
N THR A 188 -9.22 -0.11 15.63
CA THR A 188 -8.59 0.80 16.59
C THR A 188 -7.67 0.05 17.56
N LYS A 189 -8.08 -1.13 18.02
CA LYS A 189 -7.24 -1.98 18.87
C LYS A 189 -5.97 -2.41 18.13
N HIS A 190 -6.09 -2.87 16.88
CA HIS A 190 -4.95 -3.35 16.08
C HIS A 190 -3.98 -2.23 15.74
N LEU A 191 -4.49 -1.03 15.40
CA LEU A 191 -3.63 0.14 15.19
C LEU A 191 -2.84 0.51 16.46
N LYS A 192 -3.47 0.41 17.64
CA LYS A 192 -2.79 0.62 18.93
C LYS A 192 -1.77 -0.48 19.25
N GLU A 193 -2.04 -1.72 18.86
CA GLU A 193 -1.08 -2.83 19.02
C GLU A 193 0.09 -2.69 18.04
N ALA A 194 -0.17 -2.27 16.80
CA ALA A 194 0.85 -1.93 15.82
C ALA A 194 1.78 -0.82 16.34
N GLN A 195 1.21 0.22 16.93
CA GLN A 195 1.99 1.29 17.61
C GLN A 195 2.94 0.75 18.68
N LYS A 196 2.50 -0.24 19.47
CA LYS A 196 3.34 -0.86 20.52
C LYS A 196 4.43 -1.74 19.94
N ASN A 197 4.18 -2.38 18.80
CA ASN A 197 5.09 -3.33 18.14
C ASN A 197 5.96 -2.68 17.06
N CYS A 198 5.89 -1.35 16.92
CA CYS A 198 6.73 -0.57 16.03
C CYS A 198 8.21 -0.93 16.18
N ALA A 199 8.93 -0.92 15.07
CA ALA A 199 10.36 -1.28 15.03
C ALA A 199 10.70 -2.74 15.43
N HIS A 200 9.73 -3.64 15.60
CA HIS A 200 10.00 -5.06 15.92
C HIS A 200 9.51 -6.01 14.83
N THR A 201 8.24 -5.89 14.43
CA THR A 201 7.59 -6.77 13.46
C THR A 201 6.74 -5.97 12.49
N ILE A 202 6.50 -6.49 11.29
CA ILE A 202 5.47 -5.90 10.41
C ILE A 202 4.10 -6.20 11.02
N SER A 203 3.47 -5.19 11.62
CA SER A 203 2.09 -5.29 12.10
C SER A 203 1.13 -5.00 10.97
N LEU A 204 0.21 -5.94 10.72
CA LEU A 204 -0.82 -5.82 9.68
C LEU A 204 -2.17 -5.58 10.33
N THR A 205 -2.82 -4.46 9.98
CA THR A 205 -4.21 -4.17 10.31
C THR A 205 -5.05 -4.32 9.04
N ASP A 206 -5.88 -5.36 8.99
CA ASP A 206 -6.78 -5.60 7.86
C ASP A 206 -8.17 -5.00 8.11
N THR A 207 -8.55 -4.04 7.26
CA THR A 207 -9.85 -3.37 7.32
C THR A 207 -10.89 -4.01 6.41
N SER A 208 -10.48 -4.90 5.49
CA SER A 208 -11.38 -5.66 4.61
C SER A 208 -12.31 -6.56 5.41
N THR A 209 -13.51 -6.79 4.88
CA THR A 209 -14.47 -7.76 5.41
C THR A 209 -15.66 -7.89 4.44
N THR A 210 -16.30 -9.04 4.44
CA THR A 210 -17.56 -9.28 3.74
C THR A 210 -18.69 -9.52 4.73
N GLY A 211 -19.89 -9.01 4.40
CA GLY A 211 -21.11 -9.28 5.16
C GLY A 211 -21.99 -10.31 4.46
N PHE A 212 -23.00 -10.82 5.16
CA PHE A 212 -24.01 -11.70 4.55
C PHE A 212 -24.78 -10.91 3.49
N PHE A 213 -24.58 -11.25 2.21
CA PHE A 213 -25.07 -10.49 1.04
C PHE A 213 -24.59 -9.03 0.91
N ILE A 214 -23.60 -8.61 1.70
CA ILE A 214 -23.00 -7.28 1.58
C ILE A 214 -21.61 -7.45 0.97
N GLY A 215 -21.48 -6.99 -0.27
CA GLY A 215 -20.22 -7.05 -1.01
C GLY A 215 -19.11 -6.21 -0.38
N PRO A 216 -17.82 -6.54 -0.64
CA PRO A 216 -16.67 -5.85 -0.07
C PRO A 216 -16.74 -4.32 -0.26
N LYS A 217 -17.16 -3.88 -1.45
CA LYS A 217 -17.29 -2.47 -1.82
C LYS A 217 -18.18 -1.65 -0.88
N THR A 218 -19.35 -2.17 -0.53
CA THR A 218 -20.31 -1.46 0.34
C THR A 218 -19.75 -1.32 1.74
N VAL A 219 -19.07 -2.35 2.25
CA VAL A 219 -18.45 -2.29 3.58
C VAL A 219 -17.26 -1.35 3.57
N ALA A 220 -16.41 -1.44 2.54
CA ALA A 220 -15.23 -0.60 2.36
C ALA A 220 -15.60 0.89 2.41
N LYS A 221 -16.69 1.31 1.75
CA LYS A 221 -17.14 2.71 1.80
C LYS A 221 -17.31 3.21 3.24
N VAL A 222 -18.01 2.45 4.08
CA VAL A 222 -18.28 2.84 5.47
C VAL A 222 -17.03 2.75 6.34
N VAL A 223 -16.26 1.66 6.21
CA VAL A 223 -15.06 1.42 7.02
C VAL A 223 -13.96 2.43 6.67
N ASN A 224 -13.72 2.69 5.39
CA ASN A 224 -12.71 3.65 4.91
C ASN A 224 -13.05 5.08 5.35
N ASP A 225 -14.32 5.47 5.31
CA ASP A 225 -14.76 6.79 5.81
C ASP A 225 -14.49 6.94 7.32
N GLN A 226 -14.75 5.90 8.11
CA GLN A 226 -14.50 5.93 9.55
C GLN A 226 -13.02 5.84 9.90
N LEU A 227 -12.25 5.05 9.15
CA LEU A 227 -10.80 5.00 9.26
C LEU A 227 -10.19 6.37 8.97
N ASN A 228 -10.65 7.05 7.91
CA ASN A 228 -10.14 8.38 7.56
C ASN A 228 -10.34 9.39 8.70
N LYS A 229 -11.54 9.38 9.32
CA LYS A 229 -11.83 10.20 10.51
C LYS A 229 -10.96 9.82 11.71
N LEU A 230 -10.68 8.53 11.92
CA LEU A 230 -9.82 8.06 12.99
C LEU A 230 -8.37 8.54 12.78
N LEU A 231 -7.83 8.40 11.57
CA LEU A 231 -6.49 8.86 11.22
C LEU A 231 -6.35 10.38 11.41
N GLY A 232 -7.37 11.16 11.01
CA GLY A 232 -7.41 12.60 11.27
C GLY A 232 -7.28 12.94 12.75
N LYS A 233 -7.99 12.23 13.63
CA LYS A 233 -7.87 12.41 15.10
C LYS A 233 -6.51 12.01 15.65
N LEU A 234 -5.91 10.94 15.11
CA LEU A 234 -4.59 10.46 15.52
C LEU A 234 -3.48 11.44 15.11
N LYS A 235 -3.63 12.15 14.00
CA LYS A 235 -2.69 13.20 13.55
C LYS A 235 -2.66 14.44 14.46
N THR A 236 -3.80 14.79 15.07
CA THR A 236 -3.96 16.00 15.89
C THR A 236 -3.76 15.79 17.40
N GLY A 237 -3.56 14.54 17.84
CA GLY A 237 -3.37 14.20 19.25
C GLY A 237 -1.99 14.59 19.79
N SER A 238 -1.90 14.82 21.10
CA SER A 238 -0.66 15.14 21.81
C SER A 238 0.38 13.99 21.81
N ASP A 239 -0.07 12.75 21.62
CA ASP A 239 0.77 11.56 21.40
C ASP A 239 0.96 11.30 19.89
N LYS A 240 1.62 12.22 19.18
CA LYS A 240 1.92 12.07 17.76
C LYS A 240 2.91 10.92 17.55
N GLN A 241 2.40 9.71 17.36
CA GLN A 241 3.19 8.53 17.04
C GLN A 241 3.00 8.13 15.57
N ASN A 242 4.11 8.12 14.81
CA ASN A 242 4.12 8.05 13.34
C ASN A 242 4.06 6.62 12.76
N CYS A 243 3.78 5.60 13.59
CA CYS A 243 3.90 4.20 13.19
C CYS A 243 2.63 3.41 13.55
N LEU A 244 1.85 3.10 12.52
CA LEU A 244 0.62 2.30 12.60
C LEU A 244 0.74 0.94 11.90
N GLY A 245 1.95 0.61 11.41
CA GLY A 245 2.20 -0.58 10.60
C GLY A 245 1.55 -0.53 9.22
N VAL A 246 1.22 -1.68 8.67
CA VAL A 246 0.52 -1.82 7.40
C VAL A 246 -0.99 -1.72 7.63
N ILE A 247 -1.66 -0.90 6.84
CA ILE A 247 -3.12 -0.81 6.80
C ILE A 247 -3.59 -1.34 5.45
N SER A 248 -4.14 -2.55 5.45
CA SER A 248 -4.63 -3.24 4.25
C SER A 248 -6.13 -3.01 4.07
N MET A 249 -6.54 -2.59 2.87
CA MET A 249 -7.90 -2.10 2.61
C MET A 249 -8.51 -2.69 1.33
N ASP A 250 -9.84 -2.74 1.28
CA ASP A 250 -10.61 -2.87 0.03
C ASP A 250 -10.98 -1.47 -0.49
N PHE A 251 -10.96 -1.28 -1.81
CA PHE A 251 -11.33 -0.02 -2.50
C PHE A 251 -10.87 1.29 -1.83
N PRO A 252 -9.58 1.46 -1.49
CA PRO A 252 -9.10 2.72 -0.91
C PRO A 252 -9.38 3.92 -1.84
N SER A 253 -9.58 5.11 -1.28
CA SER A 253 -9.61 6.37 -2.04
C SER A 253 -8.24 7.04 -2.03
N PRO A 254 -7.92 7.88 -3.03
CA PRO A 254 -6.70 8.70 -3.00
C PRO A 254 -6.51 9.44 -1.67
N ASP A 255 -7.55 10.14 -1.19
CA ASP A 255 -7.49 10.91 0.06
C ASP A 255 -7.15 10.05 1.27
N LEU A 256 -7.67 8.82 1.35
CA LEU A 256 -7.36 7.91 2.45
C LEU A 256 -5.91 7.43 2.36
N ILE A 257 -5.42 7.12 1.15
CA ILE A 257 -4.03 6.70 0.94
C ILE A 257 -3.08 7.82 1.34
N GLN A 258 -3.33 9.05 0.86
CA GLN A 258 -2.57 10.23 1.23
C GLN A 258 -2.61 10.47 2.74
N ASN A 259 -3.78 10.31 3.37
CA ASN A 259 -3.91 10.46 4.81
C ASN A 259 -3.07 9.46 5.60
N ILE A 260 -2.95 8.21 5.12
CA ILE A 260 -2.08 7.18 5.72
C ILE A 260 -0.61 7.54 5.50
N ILE A 261 -0.21 7.95 4.29
CA ILE A 261 1.16 8.35 3.96
C ILE A 261 1.62 9.50 4.86
N GLU A 262 0.77 10.49 5.08
CA GLU A 262 1.03 11.66 5.91
C GLU A 262 1.30 11.35 7.39
N VAL A 263 0.89 10.20 7.90
CA VAL A 263 1.24 9.76 9.27
C VAL A 263 2.75 9.66 9.43
N ASN A 264 3.49 9.37 8.35
CA ASN A 264 4.94 9.29 8.38
C ASN A 264 5.63 10.66 8.41
N ARG A 265 4.93 11.76 8.09
CA ARG A 265 5.55 13.09 7.99
C ARG A 265 5.84 13.65 9.40
N GLN A 266 7.12 13.94 9.63
CA GLN A 266 7.57 14.59 10.87
C GLN A 266 6.95 15.99 10.99
N PRO A 267 6.50 16.41 12.20
CA PRO A 267 6.06 17.79 12.41
C PRO A 267 7.25 18.74 12.14
N GLY A 268 7.10 19.63 11.16
CA GLY A 268 8.16 20.57 10.73
C GLY A 268 8.69 20.35 9.31
N SER A 269 8.32 19.25 8.64
CA SER A 269 8.63 19.02 7.21
C SER A 269 7.48 19.45 6.28
N GLY A 270 6.79 20.53 6.63
CA GLY A 270 5.84 21.15 5.73
C GLY A 270 6.55 21.50 4.43
N SER A 271 5.97 21.02 3.31
CA SER A 271 6.30 21.53 1.99
C SER A 271 6.39 23.04 2.10
N SER A 272 7.54 23.62 1.76
CA SER A 272 7.48 24.94 1.16
C SER A 272 6.49 24.77 0.01
N ASP A 273 5.34 25.39 0.12
CA ASP A 273 4.50 25.62 -1.03
C ASP A 273 5.40 26.17 -2.14
N HIS A 274 5.10 25.80 -3.38
CA HIS A 274 5.58 26.54 -4.54
C HIS A 274 5.09 27.99 -4.39
N LEU A 275 5.83 28.80 -3.63
CA LEU A 275 5.90 30.23 -3.89
C LEU A 275 6.66 30.31 -5.21
N VAL A 276 5.89 30.42 -6.28
CA VAL A 276 6.36 31.05 -7.50
C VAL A 276 6.88 32.41 -7.06
N GLU A 277 8.21 32.56 -6.98
CA GLU A 277 8.81 33.88 -6.92
C GLU A 277 8.27 34.65 -8.15
N PRO A 278 7.69 35.84 -7.97
CA PRO A 278 7.33 36.65 -9.12
C PRO A 278 8.61 36.91 -9.92
N GLU A 279 8.55 36.67 -11.23
CA GLU A 279 9.65 37.01 -12.14
C GLU A 279 10.09 38.47 -11.88
N PRO A 280 11.40 38.75 -11.91
CA PRO A 280 11.88 40.10 -11.73
C PRO A 280 11.30 40.98 -12.83
N VAL A 281 10.54 42.01 -12.43
CA VAL A 281 10.01 43.03 -13.32
C VAL A 281 11.21 43.70 -14.02
N GLU A 282 11.30 43.49 -15.32
CA GLU A 282 12.25 44.20 -16.19
C GLU A 282 11.97 45.70 -16.10
N PRO A 283 12.96 46.57 -15.85
CA PRO A 283 12.72 48.00 -15.70
C PRO A 283 12.19 48.59 -17.02
N GLU A 284 11.12 49.37 -16.94
CA GLU A 284 10.57 50.09 -18.08
C GLU A 284 11.64 50.94 -18.77
N PRO A 285 11.70 50.96 -20.11
CA PRO A 285 12.62 51.82 -20.83
C PRO A 285 12.28 53.29 -20.57
N PRO A 286 13.30 54.17 -20.44
CA PRO A 286 13.09 55.57 -20.11
C PRO A 286 12.28 56.28 -21.20
N GLU A 287 11.31 57.09 -20.76
CA GLU A 287 10.51 57.97 -21.60
C GLU A 287 11.42 58.90 -22.43
N PRO A 288 11.11 59.11 -23.73
CA PRO A 288 11.89 60.03 -24.56
C PRO A 288 11.68 61.47 -24.10
N THR A 289 12.75 62.10 -23.65
CA THR A 289 12.80 63.54 -23.35
C THR A 289 12.55 64.36 -24.61
N GLU A 290 11.50 65.19 -24.59
CA GLU A 290 11.27 66.23 -25.60
C GLU A 290 12.43 67.25 -25.60
N PRO A 291 12.84 67.78 -26.78
CA PRO A 291 13.87 68.80 -26.86
C PRO A 291 13.31 70.17 -26.46
N GLU A 292 14.04 70.90 -25.61
CA GLU A 292 13.74 72.29 -25.25
C GLU A 292 13.80 73.22 -26.48
N PRO A 293 12.89 74.21 -26.59
CA PRO A 293 12.91 75.18 -27.67
C PRO A 293 14.01 76.24 -27.45
N ALA A 294 14.65 76.62 -28.55
CA ALA A 294 15.69 77.65 -28.64
C ALA A 294 15.15 79.09 -28.48
#